data_AF-A0A2K8NZ12-F1
#
_entry.id   AF-A0A2K8NZ12-F1
#
_cell.length_a   1.000
_cell.length_b   1.000
_cell.length_c   1.000
_cell.angle_alpha   90.00
_cell.angle_beta   90.00
_cell.angle_gamma   90.00
#
_symmetry.space_group_name_H-M   'P 1'
#
loop_
_entity.id
_entity.type
_entity.pdbx_description
1 polymer ?
#
loop_
_entity_poly.entity_id
_entity_poly.type
_entity_poly.pdbx_seq_one_letter_code
_entity_poly.pdbx_strand_id
1 'polypeptide(L)'
;MSNNTNSGIAQNFPSWAIAILIILFIVGLIIGCWGFLSGFKLKRKDNTTSSFVVWNKLFKDKKAVKAGQKFETNKGVFALTFANVDKKDFFLPIYIFKSEDFEKDSNEIILKIVEGKFEIINEYMSENSKTINDMFFVLLENDPTDDKKEEWIKLINSKSRGFNT
;
A
#
# COMPACT_ATOMS: atom_id res chain seq x y z
N MET A 1 1.55 51.44 -63.05
CA MET A 1 1.78 49.98 -63.08
C MET A 1 3.24 49.70 -62.79
N SER A 2 3.54 49.21 -61.59
CA SER A 2 4.56 48.18 -61.33
C SER A 2 4.43 47.77 -59.87
N ASN A 3 3.96 46.54 -59.63
CA ASN A 3 4.00 45.88 -58.32
C ASN A 3 5.42 45.33 -58.13
N ASN A 4 5.98 45.37 -56.91
CA ASN A 4 6.71 44.21 -56.38
C ASN A 4 7.03 44.34 -54.89
N THR A 5 6.19 43.62 -54.12
CA THR A 5 6.52 42.70 -53.02
C THR A 5 7.52 43.14 -51.95
N ASN A 6 6.95 43.46 -50.78
CA ASN A 6 7.49 43.05 -49.48
C ASN A 6 7.87 41.56 -49.51
N SER A 7 9.13 41.24 -49.21
CA SER A 7 9.51 39.96 -48.61
C SER A 7 10.70 40.20 -47.71
N GLY A 8 10.47 39.99 -46.41
CA GLY A 8 11.42 40.26 -45.33
C GLY A 8 12.78 39.61 -45.54
N ILE A 9 13.81 40.37 -45.20
CA ILE A 9 15.20 39.90 -45.12
C ILE A 9 15.23 38.81 -44.05
N ALA A 10 15.23 37.55 -44.47
CA ALA A 10 15.61 36.43 -43.61
C ALA A 10 17.05 36.67 -43.16
N GLN A 11 17.24 37.03 -41.90
CA GLN A 11 18.57 37.02 -41.28
C GLN A 11 19.05 35.56 -41.29
N ASN A 12 20.03 35.27 -42.13
CA ASN A 12 20.70 33.97 -42.16
C ASN A 12 21.41 33.77 -40.81
N PHE A 13 20.79 33.01 -39.92
CA PHE A 13 21.42 32.60 -38.68
C PHE A 13 22.67 31.77 -39.00
N PRO A 14 23.79 31.98 -38.29
CA PRO A 14 24.99 31.20 -38.50
C PRO A 14 24.69 29.71 -38.32
N SER A 15 25.18 28.87 -39.23
CA SER A 15 24.95 27.41 -39.20
C SER A 15 25.41 26.76 -37.89
N TRP A 16 26.47 27.31 -37.27
CA TRP A 16 26.94 26.88 -35.96
C TRP A 16 25.96 27.19 -34.82
N ALA A 17 25.24 28.31 -34.88
CA ALA A 17 24.23 28.67 -33.88
C ALA A 17 23.00 27.75 -33.96
N ILE A 18 22.62 27.37 -35.19
CA ILE A 18 21.55 26.41 -35.44
C ILE A 18 21.93 25.03 -34.90
N ALA A 19 23.18 24.59 -35.09
CA ALA A 19 23.68 23.32 -34.57
C ALA A 19 23.63 23.27 -33.03
N ILE A 20 24.02 24.34 -32.34
CA ILE A 20 23.95 24.44 -30.87
C ILE A 20 22.51 24.37 -30.38
N LEU A 21 21.57 25.06 -31.03
CA LEU A 21 20.15 25.03 -30.70
C LEU A 21 19.56 23.62 -30.79
N ILE A 22 19.92 22.86 -31.82
CA ILE A 22 19.47 21.48 -32.01
C ILE A 22 19.98 20.59 -30.86
N ILE A 23 21.25 20.75 -30.46
CA ILE A 23 21.83 19.97 -29.36
C ILE A 23 21.13 20.28 -28.03
N LEU A 24 20.92 21.55 -27.72
CA LEU A 24 20.22 21.97 -26.49
C LEU A 24 18.78 21.46 -26.45
N PHE A 25 18.10 21.45 -27.60
CA PHE A 25 16.74 20.90 -27.71
C PHE A 25 16.70 19.39 -27.44
N ILE A 26 17.66 18.62 -27.96
CA ILE A 26 17.75 17.18 -27.72
C ILE A 26 18.04 16.90 -26.25
N VAL A 27 18.97 17.63 -25.63
CA VAL A 27 19.28 17.49 -24.19
C VAL A 27 18.05 17.82 -23.34
N GLY A 28 17.34 18.90 -23.66
CA GLY A 28 16.09 19.26 -22.99
C GLY A 28 15.00 18.19 -23.12
N LEU A 29 14.86 17.57 -24.29
CA LEU A 29 13.94 16.45 -24.52
C LEU A 29 14.29 15.23 -23.67
N ILE A 30 15.56 14.85 -23.59
CA ILE A 30 15.99 13.70 -22.78
C ILE A 30 15.68 13.93 -21.31
N ILE A 31 16.00 15.11 -20.77
CA ILE A 31 15.72 15.48 -19.38
C ILE A 31 14.21 15.56 -19.13
N GLY A 32 13.43 16.13 -20.05
CA GLY A 32 11.98 16.20 -19.98
C GLY A 32 11.31 14.83 -20.00
N CYS A 33 11.75 13.93 -20.88
CA CYS A 33 11.29 12.54 -20.92
C CYS A 33 11.65 11.78 -19.64
N TRP A 34 12.84 11.99 -19.09
CA TRP A 34 13.26 11.36 -17.83
C TRP A 34 12.42 11.83 -16.64
N GLY A 35 12.17 13.15 -16.56
CA GLY A 35 11.29 13.75 -15.55
C GLY A 35 9.84 13.29 -15.68
N PHE A 36 9.34 13.18 -16.91
CA PHE A 36 7.98 12.68 -17.20
C PHE A 36 7.82 11.21 -16.83
N LEU A 37 8.76 10.34 -17.21
CA LEU A 37 8.75 8.91 -16.86
C LEU A 37 8.91 8.68 -15.34
N SER A 38 9.71 9.50 -14.66
CA SER A 38 9.87 9.43 -13.21
C SER A 38 8.63 9.94 -12.46
N GLY A 39 8.04 11.05 -12.90
CA GLY A 39 6.83 11.65 -12.30
C GLY A 39 5.55 10.85 -12.53
N PHE A 40 5.43 10.12 -13.65
CA PHE A 40 4.26 9.28 -13.93
C PHE A 40 4.25 7.92 -13.23
N LYS A 41 5.34 7.53 -12.54
CA LYS A 41 5.36 6.30 -11.73
C LYS A 41 4.54 6.40 -10.44
N LEU A 42 3.91 7.54 -10.15
CA LEU A 42 3.19 7.83 -8.91
C LEU A 42 1.66 7.77 -8.99
N LYS A 43 1.05 7.33 -10.09
CA LYS A 43 -0.40 7.09 -10.14
C LYS A 43 -0.75 5.78 -10.84
N ARG A 44 -0.45 4.66 -10.17
CA ARG A 44 -1.04 3.36 -10.53
C ARG A 44 -2.30 3.12 -9.71
N LYS A 45 -3.41 3.67 -10.22
CA LYS A 45 -4.78 3.14 -10.14
C LYS A 45 -5.27 2.75 -8.73
N ASP A 46 -5.70 3.74 -7.96
CA ASP A 46 -6.71 3.52 -6.92
C ASP A 46 -8.03 3.14 -7.60
N ASN A 47 -8.26 1.85 -7.78
CA ASN A 47 -9.60 1.32 -7.95
C ASN A 47 -10.32 1.44 -6.60
N THR A 48 -10.86 2.62 -6.32
CA THR A 48 -11.95 2.77 -5.37
C THR A 48 -13.10 1.88 -5.84
N THR A 49 -13.32 0.76 -5.17
CA THR A 49 -14.52 0.45 -4.36
C THR A 49 -14.43 -1.00 -3.85
N SER A 50 -14.57 -1.17 -2.52
CA SER A 50 -15.00 -2.39 -1.80
C SER A 50 -14.14 -3.68 -1.76
N SER A 51 -12.83 -3.63 -1.46
CA SER A 51 -12.12 -4.83 -0.93
C SER A 51 -10.77 -4.55 -0.25
N PHE A 52 -10.68 -3.61 0.70
CA PHE A 52 -9.38 -3.31 1.34
C PHE A 52 -8.77 -4.46 2.17
N VAL A 53 -9.54 -5.51 2.48
CA VAL A 53 -9.08 -6.67 3.30
C VAL A 53 -9.37 -8.04 2.66
N VAL A 54 -10.06 -8.10 1.52
CA VAL A 54 -10.50 -9.38 0.94
C VAL A 54 -9.43 -9.97 0.03
N TRP A 55 -8.23 -10.16 0.57
CA TRP A 55 -7.21 -10.95 -0.11
C TRP A 55 -7.45 -12.46 0.13
N ASN A 56 -8.07 -12.85 1.24
CA ASN A 56 -8.46 -14.24 1.51
C ASN A 56 -9.98 -14.46 1.39
N LYS A 57 -10.42 -15.57 0.79
CA LYS A 57 -11.84 -15.98 0.78
C LYS A 57 -12.40 -16.08 2.21
N LEU A 58 -11.55 -16.41 3.18
CA LEU A 58 -11.90 -16.54 4.59
C LEU A 58 -12.38 -15.21 5.24
N PHE A 59 -12.06 -14.05 4.65
CA PHE A 59 -12.43 -12.74 5.20
C PHE A 59 -13.47 -11.99 4.38
N LYS A 60 -14.00 -12.60 3.31
CA LYS A 60 -14.90 -11.91 2.36
C LYS A 60 -16.12 -11.31 3.03
N ASP A 61 -16.69 -12.01 3.99
CA ASP A 61 -17.93 -11.62 4.67
C ASP A 61 -17.69 -11.13 6.11
N LYS A 62 -16.43 -10.88 6.47
CA LYS A 62 -16.05 -10.44 7.82
C LYS A 62 -15.92 -8.92 7.87
N LYS A 63 -16.37 -8.33 8.99
CA LYS A 63 -16.22 -6.88 9.24
C LYS A 63 -14.75 -6.58 9.49
N ALA A 64 -14.23 -5.56 8.81
CA ALA A 64 -12.87 -5.08 9.00
C ALA A 64 -12.85 -3.58 9.27
N VAL A 65 -11.94 -3.14 10.13
CA VAL A 65 -11.73 -1.75 10.51
C VAL A 65 -10.25 -1.40 10.40
N LYS A 66 -9.93 -0.14 10.14
CA LYS A 66 -8.53 0.32 10.12
C LYS A 66 -7.96 0.43 11.54
N ALA A 67 -6.64 0.48 11.66
CA ALA A 67 -5.99 0.85 12.91
C ALA A 67 -6.56 2.17 13.46
N GLY A 68 -6.86 2.20 14.76
CA GLY A 68 -7.49 3.34 15.45
C GLY A 68 -9.01 3.46 15.27
N GLN A 69 -9.66 2.57 14.51
CA GLN A 69 -11.12 2.51 14.40
C GLN A 69 -11.71 1.44 15.33
N LYS A 70 -13.00 1.59 15.65
CA LYS A 70 -13.72 0.71 16.58
C LYS A 70 -14.69 -0.22 15.85
N PHE A 71 -14.89 -1.41 16.42
CA PHE A 71 -16.00 -2.29 16.07
C PHE A 71 -17.25 -1.94 16.89
N GLU A 72 -18.41 -2.46 16.46
CA GLU A 72 -19.65 -2.39 17.26
C GLU A 72 -19.59 -3.36 18.45
N THR A 73 -18.96 -4.52 18.27
CA THR A 73 -18.61 -5.43 19.35
C THR A 73 -17.20 -5.11 19.84
N ASN A 74 -17.01 -5.06 21.15
CA ASN A 74 -15.70 -4.87 21.76
C ASN A 74 -15.04 -6.20 22.17
N LYS A 75 -15.69 -7.34 21.87
CA LYS A 75 -15.27 -8.68 22.30
C LYS A 75 -15.30 -9.65 21.13
N GLY A 76 -14.36 -10.59 21.13
CA GLY A 76 -14.31 -11.67 20.16
C GLY A 76 -12.90 -12.15 19.84
N VAL A 77 -12.81 -12.91 18.75
CA VAL A 77 -11.56 -13.27 18.09
C VAL A 77 -11.34 -12.35 16.91
N PHE A 78 -10.16 -11.75 16.85
CA PHE A 78 -9.78 -10.78 15.84
C PHE A 78 -8.53 -11.24 15.10
N ALA A 79 -8.39 -10.78 13.86
CA ALA A 79 -7.16 -10.87 13.09
C ALA A 79 -6.63 -9.47 12.78
N LEU A 80 -5.34 -9.27 12.99
CA LEU A 80 -4.58 -8.16 12.41
C LEU A 80 -4.02 -8.62 11.06
N THR A 81 -4.21 -7.81 10.03
CA THR A 81 -3.65 -8.03 8.69
C THR A 81 -3.34 -6.71 7.98
N PHE A 82 -2.80 -6.78 6.77
CA PHE A 82 -2.46 -5.62 5.96
C PHE A 82 -3.27 -5.57 4.66
N ALA A 83 -3.44 -4.38 4.10
CA ALA A 83 -3.98 -4.24 2.75
C ALA A 83 -2.97 -4.69 1.68
N ASN A 84 -3.50 -5.13 0.53
CA ASN A 84 -2.71 -5.50 -0.66
C ASN A 84 -1.65 -6.58 -0.40
N VAL A 85 -2.04 -7.66 0.27
CA VAL A 85 -1.22 -8.88 0.42
C VAL A 85 -1.26 -9.68 -0.87
N ASP A 86 -0.11 -10.11 -1.40
CA ASP A 86 -0.07 -11.00 -2.55
C ASP A 86 -0.54 -12.40 -2.13
N LYS A 87 -1.60 -12.90 -2.80
CA LYS A 87 -2.20 -14.21 -2.50
C LYS A 87 -1.28 -15.37 -2.87
N LYS A 88 -0.26 -15.12 -3.70
CA LYS A 88 0.72 -16.11 -4.13
C LYS A 88 1.84 -16.31 -3.11
N ASP A 89 1.95 -15.42 -2.12
CA ASP A 89 2.97 -15.55 -1.11
C ASP A 89 2.69 -16.74 -0.20
N PHE A 90 3.76 -17.50 0.07
CA PHE A 90 3.71 -18.58 1.04
C PHE A 90 3.35 -18.03 2.43
N PHE A 91 3.82 -16.82 2.73
CA PHE A 91 3.53 -16.08 3.95
C PHE A 91 2.25 -15.24 3.85
N LEU A 92 1.42 -15.34 4.87
CA LEU A 92 0.15 -14.70 5.09
C LEU A 92 0.26 -13.82 6.34
N PRO A 93 0.39 -12.49 6.21
CA PRO A 93 0.62 -11.57 7.31
C PRO A 93 -0.66 -11.40 8.13
N ILE A 94 -0.92 -12.40 8.97
CA ILE A 94 -2.09 -12.48 9.85
C ILE A 94 -1.59 -12.79 11.26
N TYR A 95 -2.03 -11.97 12.20
CA TYR A 95 -1.90 -12.22 13.63
C TYR A 95 -3.29 -12.37 14.26
N ILE A 96 -3.59 -13.55 14.79
CA ILE A 96 -4.89 -13.87 15.40
C ILE A 96 -4.78 -13.73 16.92
N PHE A 97 -5.72 -13.00 17.52
CA PHE A 97 -5.78 -12.79 18.95
C PHE A 97 -7.23 -12.81 19.45
N LYS A 98 -7.41 -13.19 20.72
CA LYS A 98 -8.69 -13.02 21.41
C LYS A 98 -8.67 -11.71 22.18
N SER A 99 -9.83 -11.09 22.36
CA SER A 99 -9.94 -9.85 23.11
C SER A 99 -11.29 -9.75 23.82
N GLU A 100 -11.23 -9.31 25.08
CA GLU A 100 -12.39 -8.93 25.90
C GLU A 100 -12.62 -7.40 25.87
N ASP A 101 -11.65 -6.65 25.36
CA ASP A 101 -11.69 -5.21 25.17
C ASP A 101 -10.83 -4.85 23.95
N PHE A 102 -11.45 -4.93 22.76
CA PHE A 102 -10.78 -4.75 21.49
C PHE A 102 -10.10 -3.39 21.41
N GLU A 103 -10.74 -2.32 21.88
CA GLU A 103 -10.16 -0.98 21.85
C GLU A 103 -8.86 -0.93 22.66
N LYS A 104 -8.83 -1.50 23.86
CA LYS A 104 -7.62 -1.55 24.68
C LYS A 104 -6.56 -2.44 24.04
N ASP A 105 -6.92 -3.66 23.69
CA ASP A 105 -5.96 -4.67 23.23
C ASP A 105 -5.37 -4.31 21.86
N SER A 106 -6.18 -3.76 20.93
CA SER A 106 -5.70 -3.30 19.62
C SER A 106 -4.71 -2.13 19.75
N ASN A 107 -4.97 -1.17 20.64
CA ASN A 107 -4.06 -0.07 20.90
C ASN A 107 -2.75 -0.56 21.53
N GLU A 108 -2.82 -1.52 22.44
CA GLU A 108 -1.62 -2.14 23.03
C GLU A 108 -0.79 -2.88 21.97
N ILE A 109 -1.43 -3.61 21.05
CA ILE A 109 -0.77 -4.26 19.92
C ILE A 109 -0.08 -3.21 19.02
N ILE A 110 -0.78 -2.13 18.66
CA ILE A 110 -0.21 -1.04 17.84
C ILE A 110 1.00 -0.42 18.55
N LEU A 111 0.89 -0.13 19.86
CA LEU A 111 2.00 0.41 20.65
C LEU A 111 3.21 -0.53 20.63
N LYS A 112 3.00 -1.83 20.86
CA LYS A 112 4.09 -2.82 20.80
C LYS A 112 4.76 -2.88 19.43
N ILE A 113 4.00 -2.75 18.34
CA ILE A 113 4.54 -2.69 16.98
C ILE A 113 5.40 -1.43 16.81
N VAL A 114 4.89 -0.26 17.19
CA VAL A 114 5.62 1.02 17.13
C VAL A 114 6.90 1.00 17.98
N GLU A 115 6.86 0.35 19.14
CA GLU A 115 8.00 0.23 20.06
C GLU A 115 9.05 -0.82 19.64
N GLY A 116 8.86 -1.56 18.55
CA GLY A 116 9.83 -2.58 18.15
C GLY A 116 9.60 -3.97 18.76
N LYS A 117 8.55 -4.17 19.55
CA LYS A 117 8.34 -5.39 20.36
C LYS A 117 7.65 -6.54 19.62
N PHE A 118 7.17 -6.30 18.40
CA PHE A 118 6.61 -7.32 17.49
C PHE A 118 7.55 -7.51 16.29
N GLU A 119 8.68 -8.18 16.51
CA GLU A 119 9.76 -8.30 15.52
C GLU A 119 9.28 -8.81 14.15
N ILE A 120 8.54 -9.92 14.11
CA ILE A 120 8.06 -10.52 12.85
C ILE A 120 7.10 -9.61 12.06
N ILE A 121 6.28 -8.81 12.77
CA ILE A 121 5.37 -7.85 12.12
C ILE A 121 6.17 -6.66 11.61
N ASN A 122 7.14 -6.19 12.39
CA ASN A 122 7.97 -5.04 12.07
C ASN A 122 8.89 -5.33 10.88
N GLU A 123 9.47 -6.53 10.82
CA GLU A 123 10.25 -7.02 9.68
C GLU A 123 9.38 -7.06 8.43
N TYR A 124 8.20 -7.69 8.50
CA TYR A 124 7.24 -7.70 7.40
C TYR A 124 6.87 -6.28 6.93
N MET A 125 6.59 -5.37 7.85
CA MET A 125 6.27 -3.98 7.53
C MET A 125 7.42 -3.27 6.82
N SER A 126 8.65 -3.46 7.29
CA SER A 126 9.85 -2.89 6.69
C SER A 126 10.10 -3.42 5.28
N GLU A 127 10.09 -4.75 5.09
CA GLU A 127 10.31 -5.41 3.80
C GLU A 127 9.27 -5.00 2.75
N ASN A 128 8.02 -4.79 3.18
CA ASN A 128 6.89 -4.52 2.30
C ASN A 128 6.48 -3.04 2.25
N SER A 129 7.30 -2.15 2.83
CA SER A 129 7.03 -0.70 2.91
C SER A 129 5.63 -0.38 3.44
N LYS A 130 5.16 -1.12 4.46
CA LYS A 130 3.86 -0.95 5.10
C LYS A 130 3.97 -0.03 6.30
N THR A 131 2.89 0.69 6.57
CA THR A 131 2.73 1.56 7.72
C THR A 131 1.55 1.12 8.59
N ILE A 132 1.39 1.70 9.78
CA ILE A 132 0.22 1.45 10.65
C ILE A 132 -1.10 1.78 9.92
N ASN A 133 -1.09 2.74 8.99
CA ASN A 133 -2.28 3.10 8.21
C ASN A 133 -2.71 2.01 7.22
N ASP A 134 -1.82 1.07 6.90
CA ASP A 134 -2.08 -0.07 6.03
C ASP A 134 -2.59 -1.30 6.81
N MET A 135 -2.66 -1.20 8.14
CA MET A 135 -3.10 -2.24 9.04
C MET A 135 -4.62 -2.23 9.22
N PHE A 136 -5.19 -3.43 9.21
CA PHE A 136 -6.60 -3.69 9.41
C PHE A 136 -6.80 -4.74 10.49
N PHE A 137 -7.83 -4.52 11.29
CA PHE A 137 -8.38 -5.52 12.18
C PHE A 137 -9.62 -6.12 11.56
N VAL A 138 -9.80 -7.42 11.70
CA VAL A 138 -10.92 -8.20 11.17
C VAL A 138 -11.56 -8.96 12.32
N LEU A 139 -12.87 -8.81 12.50
CA LEU A 139 -13.62 -9.63 13.46
C LEU A 139 -13.87 -11.01 12.86
N LEU A 140 -13.32 -12.04 13.48
CA LEU A 140 -13.44 -13.43 13.03
C LEU A 140 -14.63 -14.12 13.68
N GLU A 141 -14.77 -13.96 14.99
CA GLU A 141 -15.82 -14.60 15.80
C GLU A 141 -16.21 -13.68 16.96
N ASN A 142 -17.49 -13.69 17.35
CA ASN A 142 -17.98 -12.86 18.47
C ASN A 142 -17.67 -13.47 19.85
N ASP A 143 -17.43 -14.78 19.89
CA ASP A 143 -17.10 -15.52 21.12
C ASP A 143 -15.58 -15.45 21.41
N PRO A 144 -15.14 -14.79 22.50
CA PRO A 144 -13.72 -14.56 22.81
C PRO A 144 -13.04 -15.77 23.49
N THR A 145 -13.33 -17.00 23.05
CA THR A 145 -12.76 -18.22 23.64
C THR A 145 -11.40 -18.57 23.03
N ASP A 146 -10.52 -19.20 23.84
CA ASP A 146 -9.24 -19.71 23.35
C ASP A 146 -9.43 -20.83 22.31
N ASP A 147 -10.48 -21.65 22.47
CA ASP A 147 -10.81 -22.70 21.52
C ASP A 147 -11.12 -22.12 20.14
N LYS A 148 -11.91 -21.04 20.08
CA LYS A 148 -12.20 -20.34 18.82
C LYS A 148 -10.97 -19.68 18.22
N LYS A 149 -10.11 -19.08 19.05
CA LYS A 149 -8.82 -18.54 18.60
C LYS A 149 -7.96 -19.65 17.95
N GLU A 150 -7.80 -20.80 18.62
CA GLU A 150 -7.00 -21.90 18.09
C GLU A 150 -7.63 -22.55 16.84
N GLU A 151 -8.96 -22.61 16.75
CA GLU A 151 -9.69 -23.05 15.54
C GLU A 151 -9.30 -22.18 14.34
N TRP A 152 -9.31 -20.85 14.51
CA TRP A 152 -8.92 -19.90 13.48
C TRP A 152 -7.43 -19.96 13.13
N ILE A 153 -6.55 -20.11 14.13
CA ILE A 153 -5.10 -20.29 13.90
C ILE A 153 -4.84 -21.53 13.04
N LYS A 154 -5.52 -22.65 13.31
CA LYS A 154 -5.40 -23.88 12.53
C LYS A 154 -5.97 -23.73 11.12
N LEU A 155 -7.15 -23.11 10.99
CA LEU A 155 -7.82 -22.91 9.71
C LEU A 155 -6.98 -22.07 8.74
N ILE A 156 -6.39 -20.99 9.25
CA ILE A 156 -5.56 -20.06 8.48
C ILE A 156 -4.11 -20.59 8.38
N ASN A 157 -3.74 -21.53 9.25
CA ASN A 157 -2.37 -21.98 9.47
C ASN A 157 -1.42 -20.83 9.80
N SER A 158 -1.87 -19.88 10.63
CA SER A 158 -1.10 -18.67 10.95
C SER A 158 0.14 -18.94 11.80
N LYS A 159 0.28 -20.15 12.37
CA LYS A 159 1.50 -20.62 13.05
C LYS A 159 2.66 -20.91 12.10
N SER A 160 2.37 -21.52 10.94
CA SER A 160 3.41 -21.84 9.94
C SER A 160 3.51 -20.81 8.84
N ARG A 161 2.44 -20.04 8.60
CA ARG A 161 2.33 -19.13 7.47
C ARG A 161 2.07 -17.69 7.89
N GLY A 162 2.00 -17.35 9.17
CA GLY A 162 1.66 -15.99 9.60
C GLY A 162 2.47 -15.53 10.80
N PHE A 163 1.89 -14.61 11.57
CA PHE A 163 2.58 -13.96 12.69
C PHE A 163 2.34 -14.64 14.05
N ASN A 164 1.44 -15.64 14.11
CA ASN A 164 1.22 -16.35 15.37
C ASN A 164 2.41 -17.29 15.60
N THR A 165 3.09 -17.17 16.75
CA THR A 165 4.15 -18.09 17.18
C THR A 165 3.72 -18.97 18.33
#